data_AF-A0A7S2DUU5-F1
#
_entry.id   AF-A0A7S2DUU5-F1
#
_cell.length_a   1.000
_cell.length_b   1.000
_cell.length_c   1.000
_cell.angle_alpha   90.00
_cell.angle_beta   90.00
_cell.angle_gamma   90.00
#
_symmetry.space_group_name_H-M   'P 1'
#
loop_
_entity.id
_entity.type
_entity.pdbx_description
1 polymer ?
#
loop_
_entity_poly.entity_id
_entity_poly.type
_entity_poly.pdbx_seq_one_letter_code
_entity_poly.pdbx_strand_id
1 'polypeptide(L)'
;RKFQIAYSILLHTPSTAKLVALSAHEINCLHAMSSKEPELTVTVVAPMDLPEGYKLAATQDNVNYTVEVPKGGVSKDQSFSGVATAVPSDVPMGEWRDGLCDCCAHGPCHPSLCCAFFCAQLLNAQVMTRMSLNWLGEPSAEKEVKRTLKIVAGIVAVYFIVMQILDLFLITYDEKGFANPGPWLTTREVIGFVFFIYTIMIIWRTRSAIRRKYDIRERHCGRCEDCCCSVCCCACTVAQMARHTADYNKRNAKLFTNDGLEAVGEDDAYVSMA
;
A
#
# COMPACT_ATOMS: atom_id res chain seq x y z
N ARG A 1 -30.60 7.60 36.18
CA ARG A 1 -29.63 6.58 36.67
C ARG A 1 -28.35 6.75 35.87
N LYS A 2 -27.31 7.34 36.46
CA LYS A 2 -26.03 7.63 35.80
C LYS A 2 -25.22 6.33 35.72
N PHE A 3 -24.86 5.88 34.52
CA PHE A 3 -23.92 4.78 34.31
C PHE A 3 -22.50 5.36 34.36
N GLN A 4 -21.75 5.03 35.41
CA GLN A 4 -20.29 5.21 35.44
C GLN A 4 -19.66 4.01 34.75
N ILE A 5 -19.00 4.27 33.61
CA ILE A 5 -18.17 3.30 32.91
C ILE A 5 -16.77 3.39 33.54
N ALA A 6 -16.39 2.35 34.29
CA ALA A 6 -15.03 2.19 34.79
C ALA A 6 -14.15 1.62 33.67
N TYR A 7 -13.10 2.34 33.28
CA TYR A 7 -12.08 1.85 32.36
C TYR A 7 -11.03 1.06 33.15
N SER A 8 -10.80 -0.19 32.80
CA SER A 8 -9.73 -1.03 33.35
C SER A 8 -8.61 -1.18 32.32
N ILE A 9 -7.43 -0.64 32.64
CA ILE A 9 -6.21 -0.83 31.84
C ILE A 9 -5.48 -2.06 32.41
N LEU A 10 -5.44 -3.14 31.63
CA LEU A 10 -4.67 -4.35 31.94
C LEU A 10 -3.23 -4.18 31.44
N LEU A 11 -2.32 -3.88 32.36
CA LEU A 11 -0.88 -3.97 32.08
C LEU A 11 -0.43 -5.43 32.25
N HIS A 12 0.21 -5.96 31.21
CA HIS A 12 0.63 -7.36 31.11
C HIS A 12 2.03 -7.54 31.72
N THR A 13 2.11 -8.06 32.95
CA THR A 13 3.28 -8.80 33.44
C THR A 13 2.81 -10.05 34.22
N PRO A 14 3.49 -11.20 34.08
CA PRO A 14 3.05 -12.44 34.68
C PRO A 14 3.59 -12.54 36.11
N SER A 15 2.77 -12.20 37.08
CA SER A 15 2.72 -12.72 38.46
C SER A 15 2.27 -11.59 39.40
N THR A 16 1.08 -11.76 40.00
CA THR A 16 0.40 -10.84 40.94
C THR A 16 -0.22 -9.57 40.32
N ALA A 17 -1.31 -9.73 39.58
CA ALA A 17 -2.17 -8.60 39.23
C ALA A 17 -2.94 -8.11 40.48
N LYS A 18 -2.45 -7.06 41.15
CA LYS A 18 -3.24 -6.26 42.09
C LYS A 18 -4.12 -5.31 41.28
N LEU A 19 -5.44 -5.40 41.47
CA LEU A 19 -6.39 -4.41 40.96
C LEU A 19 -6.17 -3.11 41.75
N VAL A 20 -5.49 -2.14 41.16
CA VAL A 20 -5.41 -0.78 41.71
C VAL A 20 -6.52 0.02 41.07
N ALA A 21 -7.55 0.36 41.86
CA ALA A 21 -8.59 1.28 41.44
C ALA A 21 -8.01 2.70 41.42
N LEU A 22 -7.61 3.17 40.25
CA LEU A 22 -7.19 4.56 40.05
C LEU A 22 -8.41 5.47 40.18
N SER A 23 -8.28 6.52 40.97
CA SER A 23 -9.30 7.56 41.11
C SER A 23 -9.40 8.37 39.81
N ALA A 24 -10.57 8.97 39.54
CA ALA A 24 -10.78 9.85 38.38
C ALA A 24 -9.78 11.03 38.34
N HIS A 25 -9.27 11.44 39.52
CA HIS A 25 -8.23 12.46 39.64
C HIS A 25 -6.86 11.95 39.15
N GLU A 26 -6.48 10.71 39.46
CA GLU A 26 -5.22 10.11 38.97
C GLU A 26 -5.26 9.86 37.46
N ILE A 27 -6.44 9.51 36.90
CA ILE A 27 -6.63 9.39 35.45
C ILE A 27 -6.47 10.76 34.77
N ASN A 28 -7.01 11.84 35.35
CA ASN A 28 -6.82 13.19 34.83
C ASN A 28 -5.37 13.68 34.97
N CYS A 29 -4.66 13.32 36.05
CA CYS A 29 -3.22 13.57 36.19
C CYS A 29 -2.39 12.78 35.17
N LEU A 30 -2.75 11.53 34.86
CA LEU A 30 -2.08 10.73 33.83
C LEU A 30 -2.31 11.30 32.42
N HIS A 31 -3.51 11.79 32.11
CA HIS A 31 -3.75 12.53 30.86
C HIS A 31 -2.99 13.87 30.80
N ALA A 32 -2.88 14.59 31.92
CA ALA A 32 -2.14 15.85 31.98
C ALA A 32 -0.61 15.66 31.92
N MET A 33 -0.09 14.52 32.36
CA MET A 33 1.34 14.17 32.25
C MET A 33 1.70 13.55 30.88
N SER A 34 0.70 13.19 30.08
CA SER A 34 0.83 12.59 28.74
C SER A 34 0.67 13.61 27.59
N SER A 35 0.89 14.91 27.82
CA SER A 35 0.63 15.95 26.81
C SER A 35 1.87 16.67 26.26
N LYS A 36 3.07 16.16 26.52
CA LYS A 36 4.27 16.55 25.75
C LYS A 36 4.86 15.30 25.14
N GLU A 37 4.29 14.91 24.01
CA GLU A 37 4.95 13.98 23.10
C GLU A 37 6.36 14.53 22.84
N PRO A 38 7.42 13.75 23.05
CA PRO A 38 8.79 14.25 22.94
C PRO A 38 8.98 14.85 21.54
N GLU A 39 9.37 16.13 21.49
CA GLU A 39 9.66 16.81 20.23
C GLU A 39 10.76 16.03 19.49
N LEU A 40 10.35 15.33 18.43
CA LEU A 40 11.27 14.55 17.62
C LEU A 40 12.19 15.52 16.91
N THR A 41 13.46 15.55 17.31
CA THR A 41 14.48 16.34 16.62
C THR A 41 15.11 15.48 15.53
N VAL A 42 15.05 15.94 14.28
CA VAL A 42 15.67 15.23 13.14
C VAL A 42 16.79 16.10 12.59
N THR A 43 17.93 15.47 12.28
CA THR A 43 19.06 16.14 11.62
C THR A 43 18.98 15.91 10.11
N VAL A 44 18.88 17.00 9.36
CA VAL A 44 18.77 16.99 7.89
C VAL A 44 19.94 17.78 7.29
N VAL A 45 20.36 17.41 6.07
CA VAL A 45 21.39 18.11 5.31
C VAL A 45 20.71 18.95 4.23
N ALA A 46 20.97 20.25 4.20
CA ALA A 46 20.34 21.15 3.24
C ALA A 46 20.88 20.93 1.82
N PRO A 47 20.04 20.68 0.80
CA PRO A 47 20.51 20.44 -0.58
C PRO A 47 20.98 21.72 -1.30
N MET A 48 20.60 22.89 -0.77
CA MET A 48 20.92 24.23 -1.29
C MET A 48 20.81 25.25 -0.15
N ASP A 49 21.15 26.51 -0.43
CA ASP A 49 20.95 27.60 0.53
C ASP A 49 19.44 27.83 0.73
N LEU A 50 18.98 27.79 1.98
CA LEU A 50 17.58 27.92 2.34
C LEU A 50 17.39 29.07 3.34
N PRO A 51 16.38 29.93 3.15
CA PRO A 51 16.10 31.02 4.08
C PRO A 51 15.48 30.50 5.39
N GLU A 52 15.58 31.32 6.44
CA GLU A 52 14.90 31.10 7.72
C GLU A 52 13.40 30.84 7.53
N GLY A 53 12.84 29.90 8.30
CA GLY A 53 11.41 29.55 8.28
C GLY A 53 10.98 28.65 7.12
N TYR A 54 11.88 28.32 6.19
CA TYR A 54 11.58 27.39 5.11
C TYR A 54 11.27 25.98 5.65
N LYS A 55 10.30 25.28 5.06
CA LYS A 55 9.82 23.97 5.52
C LYS A 55 10.34 22.86 4.61
N LEU A 56 11.27 22.06 5.12
CA LEU A 56 11.82 20.91 4.41
C LEU A 56 11.02 19.65 4.69
N ALA A 57 10.57 18.98 3.63
CA ALA A 57 10.03 17.63 3.73
C ALA A 57 11.19 16.63 3.91
N ALA A 58 11.14 15.85 4.98
CA ALA A 58 12.07 14.76 5.26
C ALA A 58 11.28 13.47 5.46
N THR A 59 11.80 12.33 5.03
CA THR A 59 11.18 11.02 5.29
C THR A 59 12.10 10.21 6.18
N GLN A 60 11.65 9.88 7.38
CA GLN A 60 12.35 8.98 8.30
C GLN A 60 11.39 7.86 8.71
N ASP A 61 11.83 6.61 8.61
CA ASP A 61 11.02 5.43 8.96
C ASP A 61 9.64 5.40 8.26
N ASN A 62 9.59 5.84 6.99
CA ASN A 62 8.36 5.89 6.17
C ASN A 62 7.30 6.90 6.65
N VAL A 63 7.66 7.76 7.61
CA VAL A 63 6.86 8.91 8.04
C VAL A 63 7.44 10.16 7.40
N ASN A 64 6.57 10.96 6.79
CA ASN A 64 6.95 12.25 6.25
C ASN A 64 6.88 13.28 7.37
N TYR A 65 7.99 13.97 7.57
CA TYR A 65 8.13 15.06 8.52
C TYR A 65 8.35 16.36 7.75
N THR A 66 7.93 17.45 8.37
CA THR A 66 8.34 18.79 7.95
C THR A 66 9.26 19.36 9.03
N VAL A 67 10.46 19.75 8.62
CA VAL A 67 11.46 20.40 9.49
C VAL A 67 11.57 21.85 9.06
N GLU A 68 11.40 22.77 10.00
CA GLU A 68 11.54 24.20 9.74
C GLU A 68 13.00 24.62 9.85
N VAL A 69 13.48 25.43 8.89
CA VAL A 69 14.84 25.95 8.83
C VAL A 69 15.04 26.98 9.95
N PRO A 70 16.12 26.86 10.77
CA PRO A 70 16.35 27.73 11.91
C PRO A 70 16.62 29.18 11.51
N LYS A 71 16.67 30.05 12.52
CA LYS A 71 16.96 31.46 12.32
C LYS A 71 18.31 31.69 11.67
N GLY A 72 18.35 32.62 10.72
CA GLY A 72 19.54 32.91 9.91
C GLY A 72 19.70 32.04 8.66
N GLY A 73 18.78 31.10 8.40
CA GLY A 73 18.86 30.21 7.25
C GLY A 73 19.94 29.13 7.40
N VAL A 74 20.09 28.32 6.36
CA VAL A 74 21.11 27.27 6.27
C VAL A 74 21.75 27.28 4.90
N SER A 75 23.06 27.07 4.84
CA SER A 75 23.79 26.98 3.58
C SER A 75 23.72 25.58 2.98
N LYS A 76 23.95 25.47 1.68
CA LYS A 76 24.08 24.21 0.97
C LYS A 76 25.06 23.27 1.68
N ASP A 77 24.67 21.99 1.78
CA ASP A 77 25.40 20.90 2.43
C ASP A 77 25.59 21.07 3.95
N GLN A 78 24.99 22.10 4.56
CA GLN A 78 25.00 22.27 6.02
C GLN A 78 23.97 21.34 6.67
N SER A 79 24.44 20.54 7.64
CA SER A 79 23.56 19.79 8.53
C SER A 79 22.95 20.71 9.58
N PHE A 80 21.65 20.60 9.80
CA PHE A 80 20.97 21.27 10.91
C PHE A 80 19.93 20.35 11.55
N SER A 81 19.60 20.65 12.81
CA SER A 81 18.60 19.92 13.58
C SER A 81 17.41 20.82 13.82
N GLY A 82 16.21 20.32 13.54
CA GLY A 82 14.96 21.04 13.78
C GLY A 82 13.89 20.13 14.36
N VAL A 83 12.87 20.74 14.94
CA VAL A 83 11.70 20.01 15.44
C VAL A 83 10.92 19.50 14.24
N ALA A 84 10.86 18.18 14.11
CA ALA A 84 10.13 17.52 13.04
C ALA A 84 8.65 17.48 13.40
N THR A 85 7.83 18.17 12.61
CA THR A 85 6.37 18.03 12.70
C THR A 85 5.95 16.93 11.74
N ALA A 86 5.36 15.85 12.24
CA ALA A 86 4.82 14.80 11.38
C ALA A 86 3.75 15.40 10.46
N VAL A 87 3.92 15.24 9.15
CA VAL A 87 2.88 15.59 8.19
C VAL A 87 1.78 14.55 8.35
N PRO A 88 0.53 14.95 8.66
CA PRO A 88 -0.56 14.01 8.73
C PRO A 88 -0.65 13.25 7.40
N SER A 89 -0.45 11.93 7.45
CA SER A 89 -0.66 11.08 6.29
C SER A 89 -2.14 11.12 5.93
N ASP A 90 -2.46 11.49 4.69
CA ASP A 90 -3.84 11.40 4.15
C ASP A 90 -4.33 9.93 4.04
N VAL A 91 -3.45 8.96 4.29
CA VAL A 91 -3.78 7.54 4.34
C VAL A 91 -4.19 7.17 5.76
N PRO A 92 -5.42 6.67 5.96
CA PRO A 92 -5.89 6.30 7.30
C PRO A 92 -5.05 5.16 7.89
N MET A 93 -4.78 5.26 9.19
CA MET A 93 -4.11 4.22 9.98
C MET A 93 -5.16 3.37 10.69
N GLY A 94 -4.89 2.08 10.86
CA GLY A 94 -5.77 1.15 11.58
C GLY A 94 -6.92 0.57 10.73
N GLU A 95 -7.22 1.17 9.58
CA GLU A 95 -8.28 0.71 8.68
C GLU A 95 -8.04 1.00 7.20
N TRP A 96 -8.76 0.26 6.35
CA TRP A 96 -8.79 0.52 4.92
C TRP A 96 -9.49 1.86 4.63
N ARG A 97 -9.04 2.56 3.56
CA ARG A 97 -9.64 3.83 3.14
C ARG A 97 -11.12 3.66 2.77
N ASP A 98 -11.42 2.54 2.14
CA ASP A 98 -12.75 2.19 1.67
C ASP A 98 -13.00 0.68 1.85
N GLY A 99 -14.26 0.27 1.71
CA GLY A 99 -14.66 -1.14 1.76
C GLY A 99 -14.24 -1.90 0.50
N LEU A 100 -14.19 -3.24 0.63
CA LEU A 100 -13.76 -4.11 -0.47
C LEU A 100 -14.66 -3.95 -1.72
N CYS A 101 -15.97 -3.78 -1.50
CA CYS A 101 -16.96 -3.63 -2.57
C CYS A 101 -17.15 -2.18 -3.05
N ASP A 102 -16.43 -1.20 -2.50
CA ASP A 102 -16.50 0.20 -2.92
C ASP A 102 -15.65 0.45 -4.19
N CYS A 103 -15.52 -0.56 -5.04
CA CYS A 103 -14.65 -0.52 -6.20
C CYS A 103 -15.06 0.54 -7.23
N CYS A 104 -16.34 0.92 -7.23
CA CYS A 104 -16.93 1.95 -8.09
C CYS A 104 -16.99 3.35 -7.46
N ALA A 105 -16.29 3.62 -6.34
CA ALA A 105 -16.36 4.91 -5.65
C ALA A 105 -15.99 6.13 -6.54
N HIS A 106 -15.11 5.94 -7.53
CA HIS A 106 -14.72 6.95 -8.51
C HIS A 106 -15.40 6.76 -9.89
N GLY A 107 -16.45 5.96 -9.96
CA GLY A 107 -17.19 5.62 -11.17
C GLY A 107 -16.76 4.29 -11.84
N PRO A 108 -17.65 3.66 -12.62
CA PRO A 108 -17.43 2.34 -13.21
C PRO A 108 -16.35 2.31 -14.32
N CYS A 109 -16.05 3.47 -14.92
CA CYS A 109 -15.03 3.60 -15.97
C CYS A 109 -13.71 4.19 -15.45
N HIS A 110 -13.53 4.30 -14.13
CA HIS A 110 -12.30 4.84 -13.56
C HIS A 110 -11.10 3.97 -13.98
N PRO A 111 -9.96 4.55 -14.42
CA PRO A 111 -8.83 3.77 -14.95
C PRO A 111 -8.31 2.70 -13.99
N SER A 112 -8.28 2.98 -12.68
CA SER A 112 -7.87 1.97 -11.69
C SER A 112 -8.86 0.81 -11.58
N LEU A 113 -10.16 1.06 -11.75
CA LEU A 113 -11.17 0.00 -11.74
C LEU A 113 -11.07 -0.86 -12.99
N CYS A 114 -10.99 -0.23 -14.18
CA CYS A 114 -10.77 -0.94 -15.44
C CYS A 114 -9.51 -1.80 -15.38
N CYS A 115 -8.40 -1.24 -14.87
CA CYS A 115 -7.16 -2.00 -14.70
C CYS A 115 -7.32 -3.14 -13.69
N ALA A 116 -8.07 -2.95 -12.60
CA ALA A 116 -8.31 -4.02 -11.64
C ALA A 116 -9.06 -5.22 -12.24
N PHE A 117 -10.02 -4.98 -13.14
CA PHE A 117 -10.80 -6.06 -13.78
C PHE A 117 -10.07 -6.71 -14.95
N PHE A 118 -9.43 -5.93 -15.82
CA PHE A 118 -8.82 -6.45 -17.04
C PHE A 118 -7.33 -6.80 -16.88
N CYS A 119 -6.65 -6.20 -15.89
CA CYS A 119 -5.21 -6.27 -15.72
C CYS A 119 -4.79 -6.22 -14.24
N ALA A 120 -5.47 -7.00 -13.37
CA ALA A 120 -5.29 -6.97 -11.92
C ALA A 120 -3.81 -7.05 -11.49
N GLN A 121 -3.01 -7.87 -12.19
CA GLN A 121 -1.59 -8.05 -11.92
C GLN A 121 -0.78 -6.78 -12.20
N LEU A 122 -1.12 -6.02 -13.24
CA LEU A 122 -0.45 -4.76 -13.57
C LEU A 122 -0.77 -3.69 -12.55
N LEU A 123 -2.05 -3.56 -12.15
CA LEU A 123 -2.44 -2.64 -11.09
C LEU A 123 -1.79 -3.03 -9.75
N ASN A 124 -1.74 -4.33 -9.43
CA ASN A 124 -1.05 -4.80 -8.23
C ASN A 124 0.45 -4.49 -8.29
N ALA A 125 1.08 -4.58 -9.47
CA ALA A 125 2.48 -4.19 -9.63
C ALA A 125 2.71 -2.68 -9.41
N GLN A 126 1.78 -1.83 -9.84
CA GLN A 126 1.81 -0.39 -9.54
C GLN A 126 1.69 -0.12 -8.03
N VAL A 127 0.82 -0.88 -7.34
CA VAL A 127 0.70 -0.83 -5.87
C VAL A 127 2.00 -1.31 -5.21
N MET A 128 2.58 -2.42 -5.68
CA MET A 128 3.87 -2.93 -5.19
C MET A 128 4.97 -1.88 -5.33
N THR A 129 5.04 -1.17 -6.47
CA THR A 129 6.00 -0.08 -6.66
C THR A 129 5.80 1.07 -5.67
N ARG A 130 4.55 1.49 -5.40
CA ARG A 130 4.23 2.50 -4.36
C ARG A 130 4.61 2.04 -2.94
N MET A 131 4.57 0.74 -2.71
CA MET A 131 4.90 0.11 -1.43
C MET A 131 6.38 -0.29 -1.30
N SER A 132 7.23 0.06 -2.28
CA SER A 132 8.64 -0.34 -2.34
C SER A 132 8.85 -1.85 -2.29
N LEU A 133 7.99 -2.60 -2.98
CA LEU A 133 8.05 -4.05 -3.10
C LEU A 133 8.57 -4.48 -4.48
N ASN A 134 9.30 -5.60 -4.51
CA ASN A 134 9.71 -6.28 -5.74
C ASN A 134 8.55 -7.08 -6.38
N TRP A 135 8.81 -7.74 -7.50
CA TRP A 135 7.81 -8.55 -8.24
C TRP A 135 7.33 -9.81 -7.50
N LEU A 136 7.93 -10.14 -6.34
CA LEU A 136 7.51 -11.21 -5.43
C LEU A 136 6.74 -10.68 -4.20
N GLY A 137 6.49 -9.37 -4.12
CA GLY A 137 5.79 -8.73 -3.01
C GLY A 137 6.65 -8.58 -1.74
N GLU A 138 7.98 -8.57 -1.87
CA GLU A 138 8.93 -8.41 -0.76
C GLU A 138 9.57 -7.02 -0.79
N PRO A 139 9.85 -6.39 0.36
CA PRO A 139 10.59 -5.13 0.42
C PRO A 139 11.94 -5.28 -0.29
N SER A 140 12.29 -4.32 -1.15
CA SER A 140 13.56 -4.37 -1.87
C SER A 140 14.15 -2.99 -2.16
N ALA A 141 15.39 -2.97 -2.63
CA ALA A 141 16.09 -1.78 -3.06
C ALA A 141 15.38 -1.10 -4.23
N GLU A 142 15.50 0.23 -4.31
CA GLU A 142 14.82 1.08 -5.30
C GLU A 142 15.03 0.61 -6.75
N LYS A 143 16.23 0.12 -7.08
CA LYS A 143 16.55 -0.40 -8.41
C LYS A 143 15.68 -1.60 -8.79
N GLU A 144 15.37 -2.48 -7.85
CA GLU A 144 14.49 -3.63 -8.09
C GLU A 144 13.03 -3.20 -8.16
N VAL A 145 12.62 -2.29 -7.27
CA VAL A 145 11.26 -1.72 -7.23
C VAL A 145 10.89 -1.06 -8.56
N LYS A 146 11.82 -0.32 -9.19
CA LYS A 146 11.64 0.29 -10.53
C LYS A 146 11.47 -0.73 -11.65
N ARG A 147 11.90 -1.99 -11.44
CA ARG A 147 11.75 -3.08 -12.40
C ARG A 147 10.49 -3.91 -12.16
N THR A 148 9.85 -3.81 -10.99
CA THR A 148 8.67 -4.59 -10.59
C THR A 148 7.59 -4.60 -11.67
N LEU A 149 7.11 -3.42 -12.10
CA LEU A 149 6.07 -3.33 -13.13
C LEU A 149 6.48 -4.01 -14.44
N LYS A 150 7.71 -3.77 -14.91
CA LYS A 150 8.23 -4.33 -16.17
C LYS A 150 8.32 -5.86 -16.11
N ILE A 151 8.79 -6.40 -14.98
CA ILE A 151 8.89 -7.85 -14.78
C ILE A 151 7.50 -8.48 -14.75
N VAL A 152 6.58 -7.94 -13.94
CA VAL A 152 5.20 -8.46 -13.86
C VAL A 152 4.49 -8.35 -15.21
N ALA A 153 4.63 -7.23 -15.92
CA ALA A 153 4.08 -7.06 -17.26
C ALA A 153 4.65 -8.09 -18.25
N GLY A 154 5.96 -8.36 -18.18
CA GLY A 154 6.59 -9.42 -18.97
C GLY A 154 6.04 -10.81 -18.66
N ILE A 155 5.87 -11.16 -17.38
CA ILE A 155 5.27 -12.44 -16.95
C ILE A 155 3.84 -12.57 -17.49
N VAL A 156 3.01 -11.52 -17.35
CA VAL A 156 1.64 -11.49 -17.85
C VAL A 156 1.61 -11.65 -19.38
N ALA A 157 2.45 -10.92 -20.11
CA ALA A 157 2.51 -11.00 -21.57
C ALA A 157 2.93 -12.39 -22.05
N VAL A 158 3.97 -12.98 -21.44
CA VAL A 158 4.43 -14.34 -21.75
C VAL A 158 3.32 -15.36 -21.48
N TYR A 159 2.62 -15.26 -20.35
CA TYR A 159 1.48 -16.11 -20.05
C TYR A 159 0.41 -16.04 -21.14
N PHE A 160 -0.04 -14.84 -21.53
CA PHE A 160 -1.05 -14.71 -22.58
C PHE A 160 -0.58 -15.28 -23.92
N ILE A 161 0.66 -15.02 -24.33
CA ILE A 161 1.23 -15.57 -25.58
C ILE A 161 1.23 -17.10 -25.54
N VAL A 162 1.68 -17.71 -24.44
CA VAL A 162 1.71 -19.17 -24.27
C VAL A 162 0.30 -19.75 -24.32
N MET A 163 -0.67 -19.11 -23.65
CA MET A 163 -2.07 -19.57 -23.67
C MET A 163 -2.68 -19.50 -25.06
N GLN A 164 -2.43 -18.42 -25.83
CA GLN A 164 -2.89 -18.31 -27.21
C GLN A 164 -2.28 -19.40 -28.11
N ILE A 165 -0.99 -19.68 -27.94
CA ILE A 165 -0.32 -20.76 -28.67
C ILE A 165 -0.95 -22.11 -28.34
N LEU A 166 -1.21 -22.41 -27.06
CA LEU A 166 -1.85 -23.66 -26.65
C LEU A 166 -3.29 -23.78 -27.17
N ASP A 167 -4.05 -22.68 -27.20
CA ASP A 167 -5.41 -22.65 -27.73
C ASP A 167 -5.45 -22.99 -29.23
N LEU A 168 -4.43 -22.57 -30.02
CA LEU A 168 -4.30 -22.96 -31.43
C LEU A 168 -4.12 -24.48 -31.63
N PHE A 169 -3.60 -25.19 -30.63
CA PHE A 169 -3.38 -26.65 -30.69
C PHE A 169 -4.40 -27.44 -29.85
N LEU A 170 -5.43 -26.79 -29.30
CA LEU A 170 -6.39 -27.41 -28.38
C LEU A 170 -7.36 -28.36 -29.08
N ILE A 171 -7.73 -28.05 -30.32
CA ILE A 171 -8.70 -28.83 -31.09
C ILE A 171 -7.94 -29.63 -32.14
N THR A 172 -7.94 -30.95 -31.99
CA THR A 172 -7.53 -31.86 -33.05
C THR A 172 -8.78 -32.52 -33.64
N TYR A 173 -8.77 -32.77 -34.94
CA TYR A 173 -9.83 -33.51 -35.61
C TYR A 173 -9.35 -34.93 -35.85
N ASP A 174 -10.16 -35.93 -35.51
CA ASP A 174 -9.87 -37.31 -35.91
C ASP A 174 -10.11 -37.51 -37.42
N GLU A 175 -9.78 -38.71 -37.92
CA GLU A 175 -10.00 -39.09 -39.32
C GLU A 175 -11.46 -38.96 -39.77
N LYS A 176 -12.41 -38.97 -38.83
CA LYS A 176 -13.84 -38.84 -39.07
C LYS A 176 -14.33 -37.39 -38.94
N GLY A 177 -13.44 -36.45 -38.67
CA GLY A 177 -13.75 -35.03 -38.49
C GLY A 177 -14.39 -34.69 -37.14
N PHE A 178 -14.35 -35.60 -36.16
CA PHE A 178 -14.79 -35.28 -34.80
C PHE A 178 -13.69 -34.54 -34.04
N ALA A 179 -14.08 -33.43 -33.40
CA ALA A 179 -13.21 -32.67 -32.51
C ALA A 179 -12.90 -33.52 -31.26
N ASN A 180 -11.61 -33.77 -31.03
CA ASN A 180 -11.11 -34.38 -29.81
C ASN A 180 -10.27 -33.35 -29.03
N PRO A 181 -10.29 -33.39 -27.68
CA PRO A 181 -9.39 -32.57 -26.89
C PRO A 181 -7.96 -32.96 -27.22
N GLY A 182 -7.19 -31.99 -27.71
CA GLY A 182 -5.78 -32.17 -28.00
C GLY A 182 -4.98 -32.51 -26.74
N PRO A 183 -3.80 -33.12 -26.89
CA PRO A 183 -2.92 -33.48 -25.76
C PRO A 183 -2.50 -32.26 -24.92
N TRP A 184 -2.62 -31.05 -25.48
CA TRP A 184 -2.25 -29.79 -24.85
C TRP A 184 -3.25 -29.24 -23.83
N LEU A 185 -4.46 -29.83 -23.73
CA LEU A 185 -5.47 -29.40 -22.76
C LEU A 185 -4.93 -29.46 -21.32
N THR A 186 -4.31 -30.58 -20.92
CA THR A 186 -3.76 -30.73 -19.57
C THR A 186 -2.64 -29.71 -19.29
N THR A 187 -1.76 -29.49 -20.27
CA THR A 187 -0.66 -28.51 -20.14
C THR A 187 -1.20 -27.10 -19.93
N ARG A 188 -2.24 -26.72 -20.69
CA ARG A 188 -2.92 -25.43 -20.56
C ARG A 188 -3.49 -25.23 -19.15
N GLU A 189 -4.22 -26.22 -18.63
CA GLU A 189 -4.81 -26.14 -17.29
C GLU A 189 -3.74 -26.04 -16.20
N VAL A 190 -2.65 -26.79 -16.31
CA VAL A 190 -1.53 -26.72 -15.35
C VAL A 190 -0.88 -25.33 -15.37
N ILE A 191 -0.61 -24.76 -16.55
CA ILE A 191 -0.03 -23.41 -16.68
C ILE A 191 -0.98 -22.36 -16.11
N GLY A 192 -2.28 -22.45 -16.43
CA GLY A 192 -3.31 -21.59 -15.87
C GLY A 192 -3.37 -21.65 -14.35
N PHE A 193 -3.31 -22.85 -13.77
CA PHE A 193 -3.30 -23.06 -12.33
C PHE A 193 -2.05 -22.47 -11.67
N VAL A 194 -0.85 -22.66 -12.24
CA VAL A 194 0.40 -22.06 -11.73
C VAL A 194 0.33 -20.54 -11.74
N PHE A 195 -0.16 -19.95 -12.83
CA PHE A 195 -0.33 -18.50 -12.94
C PHE A 195 -1.38 -17.95 -11.97
N PHE A 196 -2.45 -18.72 -11.73
CA PHE A 196 -3.45 -18.40 -10.71
C PHE A 196 -2.82 -18.38 -9.31
N ILE A 197 -2.06 -19.41 -8.93
CA ILE A 197 -1.34 -19.45 -7.63
C ILE A 197 -0.37 -18.29 -7.49
N TYR A 198 0.40 -17.98 -8.54
CA TYR A 198 1.29 -16.82 -8.56
C TYR A 198 0.52 -15.51 -8.31
N THR A 199 -0.61 -15.31 -8.99
CA THR A 199 -1.47 -14.13 -8.83
C THR A 199 -1.98 -13.98 -7.39
N ILE A 200 -2.50 -15.07 -6.80
CA ILE A 200 -2.99 -15.06 -5.41
C ILE A 200 -1.85 -14.73 -4.44
N MET A 201 -0.68 -15.34 -4.63
CA MET A 201 0.48 -15.14 -3.77
C MET A 201 0.94 -13.67 -3.77
N ILE A 202 1.10 -13.04 -4.94
CA ILE A 202 1.59 -11.65 -4.99
C ILE A 202 0.57 -10.66 -4.43
N ILE A 203 -0.74 -10.88 -4.64
CA ILE A 203 -1.80 -10.00 -4.12
C ILE A 203 -1.88 -10.15 -2.60
N TRP A 204 -1.84 -11.38 -2.09
CA TRP A 204 -1.80 -11.66 -0.65
C TRP A 204 -0.61 -10.96 0.00
N ARG A 205 0.60 -11.15 -0.54
CA ARG A 205 1.82 -10.52 0.00
C ARG A 205 1.73 -9.00 -0.01
N THR A 206 1.25 -8.42 -1.11
CA THR A 206 1.08 -6.96 -1.26
C THR A 206 0.09 -6.42 -0.22
N ARG A 207 -1.06 -7.08 -0.07
CA ARG A 207 -2.08 -6.70 0.92
C ARG A 207 -1.54 -6.79 2.33
N SER A 208 -0.87 -7.88 2.67
CA SER A 208 -0.27 -8.08 3.98
C SER A 208 0.81 -7.04 4.30
N ALA A 209 1.60 -6.63 3.30
CA ALA A 209 2.58 -5.55 3.45
C ALA A 209 1.92 -4.18 3.72
N ILE A 210 0.83 -3.85 3.01
CA ILE A 210 0.04 -2.64 3.27
C ILE A 210 -0.48 -2.66 4.70
N ARG A 211 -1.09 -3.77 5.12
CA ARG A 211 -1.67 -3.86 6.46
C ARG A 211 -0.65 -3.71 7.57
N ARG A 212 0.53 -4.32 7.43
CA ARG A 212 1.64 -4.11 8.37
C ARG A 212 2.10 -2.64 8.39
N LYS A 213 2.18 -2.00 7.22
CA LYS A 213 2.60 -0.59 7.11
C LYS A 213 1.60 0.38 7.78
N TYR A 214 0.29 0.12 7.64
CA TYR A 214 -0.76 1.03 8.12
C TYR A 214 -1.51 0.50 9.35
N ASP A 215 -0.96 -0.49 10.07
CA ASP A 215 -1.55 -1.14 11.25
C ASP A 215 -3.01 -1.62 11.08
N ILE A 216 -3.37 -2.08 9.88
CA ILE A 216 -4.75 -2.48 9.56
C ILE A 216 -5.05 -3.87 10.15
N ARG A 217 -5.96 -3.93 11.11
CA ARG A 217 -6.37 -5.17 11.80
C ARG A 217 -7.26 -6.08 10.97
N GLU A 218 -7.17 -7.39 11.25
CA GLU A 218 -7.99 -8.42 10.58
C GLU A 218 -9.40 -8.30 11.11
N ARG A 219 -10.38 -8.20 10.21
CA ARG A 219 -11.80 -8.13 10.54
C ARG A 219 -12.50 -9.46 10.26
N HIS A 220 -12.11 -10.17 9.21
CA HIS A 220 -12.82 -11.36 8.72
C HIS A 220 -11.85 -12.51 8.44
N CYS A 221 -12.28 -13.77 8.58
CA CYS A 221 -11.46 -14.96 8.29
C CYS A 221 -10.14 -15.10 9.09
N GLY A 222 -9.96 -14.33 10.17
CA GLY A 222 -8.74 -14.35 10.99
C GLY A 222 -7.47 -14.16 10.16
N ARG A 223 -6.45 -14.99 10.42
CA ARG A 223 -5.11 -14.94 9.79
C ARG A 223 -5.09 -15.19 8.28
N CYS A 224 -6.22 -15.59 7.70
CA CYS A 224 -6.34 -15.90 6.28
C CYS A 224 -7.11 -14.83 5.49
N GLU A 225 -7.49 -13.70 6.10
CA GLU A 225 -8.29 -12.64 5.43
C GLU A 225 -7.70 -12.26 4.07
N ASP A 226 -6.39 -12.01 4.03
CA ASP A 226 -5.76 -11.51 2.81
C ASP A 226 -5.73 -12.56 1.69
N CYS A 227 -5.60 -13.84 2.03
CA CYS A 227 -5.70 -14.95 1.09
C CYS A 227 -7.14 -15.11 0.58
N CYS A 228 -8.13 -15.09 1.47
CA CYS A 228 -9.55 -15.17 1.13
C CYS A 228 -9.97 -14.01 0.22
N CYS A 229 -9.59 -12.77 0.53
CA CYS A 229 -9.88 -11.61 -0.32
C CYS A 229 -9.27 -11.76 -1.72
N SER A 230 -8.01 -12.22 -1.79
CA SER A 230 -7.29 -12.43 -3.05
C SER A 230 -8.00 -13.47 -3.94
N VAL A 231 -8.53 -14.54 -3.35
CA VAL A 231 -9.23 -15.62 -4.06
C VAL A 231 -10.67 -15.23 -4.42
N CYS A 232 -11.43 -14.66 -3.49
CA CYS A 232 -12.87 -14.40 -3.65
C CYS A 232 -13.18 -13.20 -4.55
N CYS A 233 -12.40 -12.10 -4.46
CA CYS A 233 -12.49 -10.99 -5.41
C CYS A 233 -11.13 -10.33 -5.60
N CYS A 234 -10.31 -10.92 -6.48
CA CYS A 234 -9.01 -10.39 -6.87
C CYS A 234 -9.09 -8.93 -7.32
N ALA A 235 -9.98 -8.60 -8.26
CA ALA A 235 -10.14 -7.23 -8.78
C ALA A 235 -10.50 -6.23 -7.68
N CYS A 236 -11.49 -6.53 -6.84
CA CYS A 236 -11.90 -5.68 -5.72
C CYS A 236 -10.74 -5.43 -4.75
N THR A 237 -10.00 -6.49 -4.42
CA THR A 237 -8.87 -6.44 -3.48
C THR A 237 -7.76 -5.53 -4.00
N VAL A 238 -7.38 -5.68 -5.27
CA VAL A 238 -6.35 -4.83 -5.87
C VAL A 238 -6.85 -3.39 -6.00
N ALA A 239 -8.11 -3.16 -6.35
CA ALA A 239 -8.69 -1.82 -6.41
C ALA A 239 -8.70 -1.13 -5.04
N GLN A 240 -9.08 -1.83 -3.97
CA GLN A 240 -9.02 -1.33 -2.58
C GLN A 240 -7.58 -0.96 -2.19
N MET A 241 -6.60 -1.83 -2.46
CA MET A 241 -5.19 -1.52 -2.20
C MET A 241 -4.70 -0.30 -2.99
N ALA A 242 -5.12 -0.17 -4.24
CA ALA A 242 -4.77 0.96 -5.10
C ALA A 242 -5.31 2.29 -4.58
N ARG A 243 -6.56 2.34 -4.11
CA ARG A 243 -7.17 3.54 -3.49
C ARG A 243 -6.66 3.82 -2.09
N HIS A 244 -6.26 2.80 -1.34
CA HIS A 244 -5.66 3.03 -0.03
C HIS A 244 -4.28 3.69 -0.16
N THR A 245 -3.47 3.21 -1.10
CA THR A 245 -2.10 3.71 -1.34
C THR A 245 -2.01 4.96 -2.22
N ALA A 246 -3.11 5.47 -2.76
CA ALA A 246 -3.16 6.76 -3.47
C ALA A 246 -4.53 7.43 -3.33
N ASP A 247 -4.53 8.74 -3.13
CA ASP A 247 -5.76 9.54 -3.12
C ASP A 247 -6.09 10.01 -4.54
N TYR A 248 -7.05 9.34 -5.19
CA TYR A 248 -7.47 9.68 -6.55
C TYR A 248 -8.30 10.97 -6.65
N ASN A 249 -8.68 11.59 -5.53
CA ASN A 249 -9.25 12.95 -5.56
C ASN A 249 -8.16 14.02 -5.71
N LYS A 250 -6.93 13.69 -5.33
CA LYS A 250 -5.77 14.60 -5.39
C LYS A 250 -4.88 14.36 -6.60
N ARG A 251 -4.74 13.11 -7.05
CA ARG A 251 -3.93 12.75 -8.22
C ARG A 251 -4.68 11.80 -9.14
N ASN A 252 -4.69 12.10 -10.44
CA ASN A 252 -5.33 11.23 -11.41
C ASN A 252 -4.60 9.90 -11.55
N ALA A 253 -5.36 8.82 -11.73
CA ALA A 253 -4.82 7.52 -12.07
C ALA A 253 -4.29 7.52 -13.51
N LYS A 254 -3.10 6.98 -13.73
CA LYS A 254 -2.49 6.85 -15.07
C LYS A 254 -2.10 5.40 -15.33
N LEU A 255 -2.54 4.87 -16.45
CA LEU A 255 -2.18 3.51 -16.86
C LEU A 255 -0.73 3.48 -17.36
N PHE A 256 -0.07 2.34 -17.16
CA PHE A 256 1.28 2.07 -17.65
C PHE A 256 2.42 2.97 -17.13
N THR A 257 2.18 3.78 -16.09
CA THR A 257 3.25 4.36 -15.29
C THR A 257 3.69 3.39 -14.19
N ASN A 258 4.92 3.55 -13.69
CA ASN A 258 5.50 2.64 -12.69
C ASN A 258 4.66 2.55 -11.40
N ASP A 259 4.08 3.65 -10.96
CA ASP A 259 3.27 3.77 -9.73
C ASP A 259 1.76 3.88 -9.99
N GLY A 260 1.34 4.07 -11.24
CA GLY A 260 -0.06 4.21 -11.62
C GLY A 260 -0.63 5.61 -11.41
N LEU A 261 0.22 6.63 -11.21
CA LEU A 261 -0.18 8.01 -10.97
C LEU A 261 0.29 8.94 -12.09
N GLU A 262 -0.45 10.03 -12.29
CA GLU A 262 0.01 11.15 -13.10
C GLU A 262 1.23 11.83 -12.45
N ALA A 263 2.20 12.21 -13.27
CA ALA A 263 3.36 12.96 -12.79
C ALA A 263 2.86 14.31 -12.27
N VAL A 264 3.28 14.69 -11.07
CA VAL A 264 3.03 16.04 -10.55
C VAL A 264 3.77 16.99 -11.50
N GLY A 265 3.03 17.88 -12.17
CA GLY A 265 3.64 18.90 -13.02
C GLY A 265 4.63 19.73 -12.19
N GLU A 266 5.76 20.13 -12.78
CA GLU A 266 6.76 20.97 -12.10
C GLU A 266 6.12 22.23 -11.50
N ASP A 267 5.07 22.76 -12.12
CA ASP A 267 4.35 23.95 -11.64
C ASP A 267 3.55 23.71 -10.34
N ASP A 268 3.02 22.51 -10.10
CA ASP A 268 2.31 22.16 -8.86
C ASP A 268 3.26 21.82 -7.71
N ALA A 269 4.49 21.39 -8.04
CA ALA A 269 5.53 21.21 -7.04
C ALA A 269 5.85 22.54 -6.34
N TYR A 270 5.77 23.67 -7.04
CA TYR A 270 5.98 25.00 -6.46
C TYR A 270 4.80 25.49 -5.60
N VAL A 271 3.56 25.18 -5.96
CA VAL A 271 2.37 25.64 -5.21
C VAL A 271 2.15 24.85 -3.91
N SER A 272 2.59 23.59 -3.84
CA SER A 272 2.62 22.83 -2.58
C SER A 272 3.81 23.17 -1.67
N MET A 273 4.76 23.97 -2.15
CA MET A 273 5.96 24.43 -1.43
C MET A 273 5.91 25.92 -1.05
N ALA A 274 4.82 26.63 -1.35
CA ALA A 274 4.57 28.04 -1.02
C ALA A 274 3.40 28.18 -0.05
#